data_AF-A0A233VA41-F1
#
_entry.id   AF-A0A233VA41-F1
#
_cell.length_a   1.000
_cell.length_b   1.000
_cell.length_c   1.000
_cell.angle_alpha   90.00
_cell.angle_beta   90.00
_cell.angle_gamma   90.00
#
_symmetry.space_group_name_H-M   'P 1'
#
loop_
_entity.id
_entity.type
_entity.pdbx_description
1 polymer ?
#
loop_
_entity_poly.entity_id
_entity_poly.type
_entity_poly.pdbx_seq_one_letter_code
_entity_poly.pdbx_strand_id
1 'polypeptide(L)'
;MKIFESLFDVIYLSVLVALGVRLLLEKTKGANLFGIMAIVLGLGDGFHLLPRVISHLSPGGFEAHAAALSWGQFVTSITMTIFYVLYYHYYRLQSNDTDNSKKWIIYGLAALRIILVLMPQNNWGSRDGNYMFGIYRNIPFLIMGILLIIWSYKKKDMACFKHMWILIFLSFLFYVPVVLFSKTIPAIGALMMPKTVAYFLIVWFGFKYFVSDFGVNNLFANSITLLIMGLIGGVFYREFTKFYAFTDATHLGKIHVHTLVLGFAVSLLVYLLAKDMNDVKVLKKPYEIYLTGLVFTVVNMVVIGIYEVVSERTDVIVRVAIDGTSGIGHIILAVGIVWMFVRAYNLRLKSNK
;
A
#
# COMPACT_ATOMS: atom_id res chain seq x y z
N MET A 1 -7.45 -2.58 19.51
CA MET A 1 -6.36 -3.10 18.65
C MET A 1 -6.85 -3.53 17.27
N LYS A 2 -7.80 -4.48 17.18
CA LYS A 2 -8.33 -5.02 15.91
C LYS A 2 -8.74 -3.97 14.85
N ILE A 3 -9.53 -2.96 15.23
CA ILE A 3 -9.95 -1.87 14.31
C ILE A 3 -8.75 -1.04 13.86
N PHE A 4 -7.84 -0.70 14.77
CA PHE A 4 -6.65 0.11 14.45
C PHE A 4 -5.74 -0.62 13.46
N GLU A 5 -5.45 -1.90 13.69
CA GLU A 5 -4.66 -2.71 12.75
C GLU A 5 -5.36 -2.85 11.40
N SER A 6 -6.66 -3.05 11.40
CA SER A 6 -7.44 -3.16 10.16
C SER A 6 -7.44 -1.86 9.35
N LEU A 7 -7.60 -0.71 10.02
CA LEU A 7 -7.48 0.61 9.39
C LEU A 7 -6.07 0.83 8.86
N PHE A 8 -5.03 0.49 9.64
CA PHE A 8 -3.64 0.61 9.19
C PHE A 8 -3.39 -0.21 7.91
N ASP A 9 -3.86 -1.45 7.85
CA ASP A 9 -3.68 -2.33 6.70
C ASP A 9 -4.37 -1.82 5.46
N VAL A 10 -5.62 -1.39 5.60
CA VAL A 10 -6.39 -0.87 4.47
C VAL A 10 -5.82 0.49 4.02
N ILE A 11 -5.36 1.36 4.93
CA ILE A 11 -4.65 2.61 4.58
C ILE A 11 -3.39 2.26 3.81
N TYR A 12 -2.56 1.35 4.34
CA TYR A 12 -1.32 0.92 3.72
C TYR A 12 -1.57 0.44 2.28
N LEU A 13 -2.45 -0.56 2.09
CA LEU A 13 -2.76 -1.12 0.78
C LEU A 13 -3.29 -0.06 -0.19
N SER A 14 -4.26 0.74 0.25
CA SER A 14 -4.91 1.74 -0.61
C SER A 14 -3.93 2.82 -1.06
N VAL A 15 -3.14 3.37 -0.12
CA VAL A 15 -2.17 4.42 -0.44
C VAL A 15 -1.02 3.86 -1.26
N LEU A 16 -0.50 2.68 -0.94
CA LEU A 16 0.63 2.11 -1.68
C LEU A 16 0.28 1.85 -3.15
N VAL A 17 -0.89 1.28 -3.41
CA VAL A 17 -1.38 1.06 -4.78
C VAL A 17 -1.65 2.40 -5.48
N ALA A 18 -2.27 3.37 -4.80
CA ALA A 18 -2.51 4.70 -5.37
C ALA A 18 -1.20 5.43 -5.75
N LEU A 19 -0.18 5.39 -4.89
CA LEU A 19 1.15 5.95 -5.19
C LEU A 19 1.80 5.22 -6.37
N GLY A 20 1.68 3.89 -6.41
CA GLY A 20 2.17 3.09 -7.53
C GLY A 20 1.52 3.46 -8.86
N VAL A 21 0.19 3.56 -8.90
CA VAL A 21 -0.57 4.02 -10.08
C VAL A 21 -0.16 5.44 -10.48
N ARG A 22 -0.04 6.35 -9.51
CA ARG A 22 0.37 7.74 -9.76
C ARG A 22 1.77 7.83 -10.38
N LEU A 23 2.69 6.96 -9.99
CA LEU A 23 4.03 6.87 -10.56
C LEU A 23 4.06 6.34 -12.00
N LEU A 24 3.08 5.53 -12.42
CA LEU A 24 2.97 5.09 -13.82
C LEU A 24 2.61 6.21 -14.78
N LEU A 25 2.09 7.32 -14.26
CA LEU A 25 1.77 8.52 -15.05
C LEU A 25 3.00 9.42 -15.25
N GLU A 26 4.07 9.21 -14.47
CA GLU A 26 5.29 9.99 -14.56
C GLU A 26 6.16 9.55 -15.74
N LYS A 27 6.74 10.51 -16.45
CA LYS A 27 7.58 10.25 -17.64
C LYS A 27 9.07 10.17 -17.32
N THR A 28 9.46 10.53 -16.10
CA THR A 28 10.85 10.49 -15.64
C THR A 28 11.37 9.05 -15.69
N LYS A 29 12.60 8.87 -16.21
CA LYS A 29 13.25 7.56 -16.30
C LYS A 29 13.28 6.89 -14.92
N GLY A 30 12.77 5.67 -14.85
CA GLY A 30 12.70 4.87 -13.62
C GLY A 30 11.43 5.05 -12.79
N ALA A 31 10.60 6.08 -13.03
CA ALA A 31 9.36 6.27 -12.29
C ALA A 31 8.36 5.12 -12.51
N ASN A 32 8.17 4.69 -13.77
CA ASN A 32 7.30 3.56 -14.10
C ASN A 32 7.75 2.26 -13.44
N LEU A 33 9.05 1.97 -13.44
CA LEU A 33 9.58 0.76 -12.79
C LEU A 33 9.30 0.79 -11.28
N PHE A 34 9.51 1.94 -10.65
CA PHE A 34 9.22 2.12 -9.23
C PHE A 34 7.71 2.07 -8.92
N GLY A 35 6.86 2.56 -9.84
CA GLY A 35 5.41 2.42 -9.77
C GLY A 35 4.96 0.96 -9.83
N ILE A 36 5.54 0.16 -10.76
CA ILE A 36 5.30 -1.29 -10.83
C ILE A 36 5.74 -1.97 -9.54
N MET A 37 6.89 -1.61 -8.97
CA MET A 37 7.34 -2.13 -7.67
C MET A 37 6.31 -1.90 -6.57
N ALA A 38 5.79 -0.66 -6.45
CA ALA A 38 4.78 -0.32 -5.46
C ALA A 38 3.46 -1.11 -5.65
N ILE A 39 3.02 -1.28 -6.90
CA ILE A 39 1.82 -2.07 -7.21
C ILE A 39 2.02 -3.55 -6.88
N VAL A 40 3.15 -4.16 -7.29
CA VAL A 40 3.47 -5.56 -6.98
C VAL A 40 3.52 -5.80 -5.48
N LEU A 41 4.12 -4.87 -4.73
CA LEU A 41 4.16 -4.92 -3.28
C LEU A 41 2.76 -4.83 -2.67
N GLY A 42 1.96 -3.84 -3.09
CA GLY A 42 0.62 -3.61 -2.53
C GLY A 42 -0.36 -4.75 -2.85
N LEU A 43 -0.40 -5.20 -4.10
CA LEU A 43 -1.23 -6.33 -4.49
C LEU A 43 -0.77 -7.63 -3.81
N GLY A 44 0.53 -7.86 -3.74
CA GLY A 44 1.10 -9.03 -3.08
C GLY A 44 0.79 -9.08 -1.58
N ASP A 45 1.01 -7.98 -0.87
CA ASP A 45 0.68 -7.89 0.55
C ASP A 45 -0.83 -7.98 0.80
N GLY A 46 -1.66 -7.54 -0.16
CA GLY A 46 -3.11 -7.69 -0.11
C GLY A 46 -3.57 -9.13 0.13
N PHE A 47 -2.85 -10.13 -0.40
CA PHE A 47 -3.20 -11.54 -0.24
C PHE A 47 -3.07 -12.05 1.21
N HIS A 48 -2.32 -11.38 2.09
CA HIS A 48 -2.26 -11.76 3.52
C HIS A 48 -2.86 -10.69 4.44
N LEU A 49 -2.75 -9.40 4.09
CA LEU A 49 -3.31 -8.30 4.87
C LEU A 49 -4.84 -8.28 4.79
N LEU A 50 -5.45 -8.58 3.64
CA LEU A 50 -6.91 -8.63 3.56
C LEU A 50 -7.49 -9.82 4.37
N PRO A 51 -6.97 -11.06 4.27
CA PRO A 51 -7.36 -12.13 5.20
C PRO A 51 -7.13 -11.79 6.67
N ARG A 52 -6.09 -11.00 6.99
CA ARG A 52 -5.87 -10.51 8.36
C ARG A 52 -6.96 -9.54 8.82
N VAL A 53 -7.35 -8.58 7.97
CA VAL A 53 -8.47 -7.67 8.23
C VAL A 53 -9.75 -8.48 8.43
N ILE A 54 -10.04 -9.45 7.55
CA ILE A 54 -11.20 -10.35 7.68
C ILE A 54 -11.13 -11.11 9.01
N SER A 55 -9.97 -11.65 9.39
CA SER A 55 -9.78 -12.37 10.65
C SER A 55 -10.02 -11.49 11.87
N HIS A 56 -9.70 -10.20 11.82
CA HIS A 56 -10.01 -9.28 12.90
C HIS A 56 -11.51 -9.03 13.05
N LEU A 57 -12.26 -9.09 11.95
CA LEU A 57 -13.64 -8.63 11.85
C LEU A 57 -14.66 -9.78 11.84
N SER A 58 -14.22 -11.03 11.71
CA SER A 58 -15.06 -12.23 11.67
C SER A 58 -15.09 -12.96 13.01
N PRO A 59 -16.17 -13.71 13.33
CA PRO A 59 -16.14 -14.71 14.38
C PRO A 59 -15.03 -15.75 14.14
N GLY A 60 -14.49 -16.35 15.20
CA GLY A 60 -13.43 -17.37 15.09
C GLY A 60 -12.02 -16.84 14.79
N GLY A 61 -11.88 -15.56 14.44
CA GLY A 61 -10.59 -14.88 14.41
C GLY A 61 -9.58 -15.46 13.42
N PHE A 62 -8.29 -15.37 13.76
CA PHE A 62 -7.20 -15.92 12.95
C PHE A 62 -7.26 -17.44 12.76
N GLU A 63 -7.92 -18.16 13.67
CA GLU A 63 -8.01 -19.61 13.60
C GLU A 63 -8.92 -20.07 12.45
N ALA A 64 -10.07 -19.40 12.28
CA ALA A 64 -11.03 -19.67 11.22
C ALA A 64 -10.46 -19.39 9.81
N HIS A 65 -9.49 -18.49 9.70
CA HIS A 65 -8.92 -18.06 8.42
C HIS A 65 -7.45 -18.48 8.24
N ALA A 66 -6.97 -19.45 9.01
CA ALA A 66 -5.58 -19.88 8.98
C ALA A 66 -5.12 -20.34 7.58
N ALA A 67 -5.99 -21.03 6.83
CA ALA A 67 -5.68 -21.45 5.46
C ALA A 67 -5.51 -20.26 4.49
N ALA A 68 -6.40 -19.26 4.57
CA ALA A 68 -6.32 -18.05 3.74
C ALA A 68 -5.06 -17.24 4.05
N LEU A 69 -4.71 -17.10 5.35
CA LEU A 69 -3.47 -16.46 5.79
C LEU A 69 -2.23 -17.21 5.29
N SER A 70 -2.26 -18.55 5.33
CA SER A 70 -1.18 -19.42 4.85
C SER A 70 -0.94 -19.24 3.34
N TRP A 71 -2.00 -19.28 2.53
CA TRP A 71 -1.91 -18.99 1.09
C TRP A 71 -1.52 -17.54 0.80
N GLY A 72 -1.94 -16.60 1.65
CA GLY A 72 -1.52 -15.21 1.59
C GLY A 72 0.00 -15.05 1.73
N GLN A 73 0.60 -15.77 2.67
CA GLN A 73 2.05 -15.80 2.86
C GLN A 73 2.78 -16.44 1.68
N PHE A 74 2.19 -17.45 1.03
CA PHE A 74 2.73 -18.03 -0.20
C PHE A 74 2.85 -16.98 -1.31
N VAL A 75 1.73 -16.30 -1.61
CA VAL A 75 1.71 -15.25 -2.64
C VAL A 75 2.68 -14.13 -2.28
N THR A 76 2.65 -13.67 -1.02
CA THR A 76 3.55 -12.62 -0.52
C THR A 76 5.02 -13.03 -0.66
N SER A 77 5.37 -14.30 -0.42
CA SER A 77 6.77 -14.77 -0.59
C SER A 77 7.24 -14.65 -2.04
N ILE A 78 6.36 -14.92 -3.01
CA ILE A 78 6.65 -14.77 -4.44
C ILE A 78 6.75 -13.28 -4.79
N THR A 79 5.73 -12.48 -4.45
CA THR A 79 5.70 -11.05 -4.83
C THR A 79 6.80 -10.26 -4.17
N MET A 80 7.18 -10.55 -2.93
CA MET A 80 8.34 -9.95 -2.27
C MET A 80 9.65 -10.30 -2.99
N THR A 81 9.78 -11.52 -3.51
CA THR A 81 10.95 -11.89 -4.32
C THR A 81 11.01 -11.04 -5.59
N ILE A 82 9.88 -10.91 -6.28
CA ILE A 82 9.76 -10.07 -7.48
C ILE A 82 10.05 -8.61 -7.14
N PHE A 83 9.53 -8.09 -6.03
CA PHE A 83 9.78 -6.72 -5.57
C PHE A 83 11.27 -6.42 -5.44
N TYR A 84 12.06 -7.31 -4.82
CA TYR A 84 13.50 -7.09 -4.66
C TYR A 84 14.29 -7.28 -5.96
N VAL A 85 13.83 -8.15 -6.86
CA VAL A 85 14.36 -8.23 -8.23
C VAL A 85 14.11 -6.91 -8.98
N LEU A 86 12.89 -6.38 -8.91
CA LEU A 86 12.55 -5.09 -9.51
C LEU A 86 13.33 -3.93 -8.86
N TYR A 87 13.52 -3.95 -7.54
CA TYR A 87 14.37 -3.00 -6.83
C TYR A 87 15.81 -3.08 -7.33
N TYR A 88 16.34 -4.28 -7.59
CA TYR A 88 17.65 -4.44 -8.19
C TYR A 88 17.73 -3.82 -9.60
N HIS A 89 16.70 -4.02 -10.44
CA HIS A 89 16.63 -3.34 -11.75
C HIS A 89 16.56 -1.82 -11.62
N TYR A 90 15.84 -1.33 -10.62
CA TYR A 90 15.80 0.09 -10.29
C TYR A 90 17.18 0.60 -9.86
N TYR A 91 17.87 -0.17 -9.01
CA TYR A 91 19.25 0.11 -8.60
C TYR A 91 20.17 0.24 -9.80
N ARG A 92 20.14 -0.74 -10.72
CA ARG A 92 20.96 -0.70 -11.95
C ARG A 92 20.63 0.49 -12.83
N LEU A 93 19.34 0.76 -13.04
CA LEU A 93 18.88 1.83 -13.90
C LEU A 93 19.34 3.21 -13.41
N GLN A 94 19.25 3.46 -12.10
CA GLN A 94 19.60 4.75 -11.52
C GLN A 94 21.11 4.92 -11.31
N SER A 95 21.82 3.86 -10.95
CA SER A 95 23.27 3.90 -10.74
C SER A 95 24.11 3.69 -12.01
N ASN A 96 23.45 3.38 -13.13
CA ASN A 96 24.07 2.90 -14.37
C ASN A 96 24.99 1.68 -14.17
N ASP A 97 24.68 0.82 -13.19
CA ASP A 97 25.45 -0.39 -12.89
C ASP A 97 25.20 -1.47 -13.98
N THR A 98 26.26 -1.77 -14.74
CA THR A 98 26.26 -2.73 -15.85
C THR A 98 26.75 -4.12 -15.44
N ASP A 99 27.02 -4.37 -14.15
CA ASP A 99 27.63 -5.60 -13.66
C ASP A 99 26.69 -6.81 -13.80
N ASN A 100 27.05 -7.72 -14.70
CA ASN A 100 26.27 -8.92 -14.95
C ASN A 100 26.42 -9.97 -13.85
N SER A 101 27.49 -9.96 -13.07
CA SER A 101 27.66 -10.89 -11.95
C SER A 101 26.64 -10.58 -10.86
N LYS A 102 26.46 -9.31 -10.49
CA LYS A 102 25.39 -8.89 -9.56
C LYS A 102 24.02 -9.35 -10.04
N LYS A 103 23.75 -9.21 -11.35
CA LYS A 103 22.47 -9.59 -11.97
C LYS A 103 22.20 -11.07 -11.82
N TRP A 104 23.17 -11.92 -12.17
CA TRP A 104 23.01 -13.37 -12.07
C TRP A 104 22.92 -13.86 -10.63
N ILE A 105 23.60 -13.21 -9.68
CA ILE A 105 23.44 -13.50 -8.24
C ILE A 105 22.00 -13.23 -7.80
N ILE A 106 21.43 -12.06 -8.14
CA ILE A 106 20.05 -11.71 -7.76
C ILE A 106 19.04 -12.67 -8.39
N TYR A 107 19.21 -13.01 -9.67
CA TYR A 107 18.33 -13.97 -10.36
C TYR A 107 18.46 -15.39 -9.79
N GLY A 108 19.68 -15.83 -9.48
CA GLY A 108 19.92 -17.13 -8.85
C GLY A 108 19.27 -17.24 -7.48
N LEU A 109 19.43 -16.21 -6.62
CA LEU A 109 18.78 -16.16 -5.30
C LEU A 109 17.25 -16.11 -5.42
N ALA A 110 16.73 -15.36 -6.40
CA ALA A 110 15.29 -15.30 -6.67
C ALA A 110 14.75 -16.66 -7.12
N ALA A 111 15.38 -17.29 -8.10
CA ALA A 111 14.98 -18.61 -8.60
C ALA A 111 15.02 -19.66 -7.48
N LEU A 112 16.11 -19.69 -6.69
CA LEU A 112 16.23 -20.57 -5.54
C LEU A 112 15.10 -20.35 -4.53
N ARG A 113 14.78 -19.09 -4.21
CA ARG A 113 13.65 -18.77 -3.32
C ARG A 113 12.32 -19.25 -3.89
N ILE A 114 12.04 -18.99 -5.17
CA ILE A 114 10.79 -19.41 -5.81
C ILE A 114 10.66 -20.94 -5.77
N ILE A 115 11.71 -21.68 -6.10
CA ILE A 115 11.74 -23.14 -6.00
C ILE A 115 11.42 -23.60 -4.57
N LEU A 116 12.10 -23.02 -3.57
CA LEU A 116 11.86 -23.35 -2.15
C LEU A 116 10.45 -22.99 -1.68
N VAL A 117 9.82 -21.95 -2.24
CA VAL A 117 8.43 -21.56 -1.92
C VAL A 117 7.42 -22.53 -2.55
N LEU A 118 7.69 -23.03 -3.76
CA LEU A 118 6.79 -23.94 -4.49
C LEU A 118 6.84 -25.38 -3.97
N MET A 119 7.89 -25.75 -3.24
CA MET A 119 8.04 -27.08 -2.66
C MET A 119 6.86 -27.46 -1.73
N PRO A 120 6.24 -28.65 -1.87
CA PRO A 120 5.08 -29.05 -1.08
C PRO A 120 5.37 -29.14 0.43
N GLN A 121 6.64 -29.30 0.81
CA GLN A 121 7.10 -29.38 2.19
C GLN A 121 6.80 -28.11 3.01
N ASN A 122 6.48 -26.98 2.37
CA ASN A 122 6.01 -25.78 3.05
C ASN A 122 4.67 -25.98 3.78
N ASN A 123 3.88 -26.97 3.37
CA ASN A 123 2.55 -27.28 3.91
C ASN A 123 1.60 -26.06 3.89
N TRP A 124 1.54 -25.39 2.73
CA TRP A 124 0.64 -24.25 2.52
C TRP A 124 -0.83 -24.63 2.70
N GLY A 125 -1.65 -23.70 3.18
CA GLY A 125 -3.05 -23.94 3.52
C GLY A 125 -3.25 -24.57 4.90
N SER A 126 -2.19 -25.03 5.58
CA SER A 126 -2.26 -25.46 6.98
C SER A 126 -2.08 -24.30 7.95
N ARG A 127 -2.54 -24.48 9.20
CA ARG A 127 -2.44 -23.47 10.29
C ARG A 127 -1.01 -23.13 10.65
N ASP A 128 -0.19 -24.15 10.87
CA ASP A 128 1.17 -23.95 11.37
C ASP A 128 2.20 -23.85 10.24
N GLY A 129 1.95 -24.45 9.08
CA GLY A 129 2.95 -24.61 8.02
C GLY A 129 4.22 -25.33 8.51
N ASN A 130 5.23 -25.44 7.66
CA ASN A 130 6.51 -26.01 8.04
C ASN A 130 7.51 -24.93 8.50
N TYR A 131 7.91 -24.97 9.77
CA TYR A 131 8.85 -24.01 10.35
C TYR A 131 10.23 -24.02 9.64
N MET A 132 10.80 -25.20 9.41
CA MET A 132 12.12 -25.34 8.78
C MET A 132 12.12 -24.84 7.34
N PHE A 133 11.09 -25.17 6.57
CA PHE A 133 10.92 -24.64 5.22
C PHE A 133 10.66 -23.13 5.22
N GLY A 134 10.00 -22.61 6.26
CA GLY A 134 9.90 -21.18 6.54
C GLY A 134 11.28 -20.51 6.67
N ILE A 135 12.25 -21.16 7.31
CA ILE A 135 13.63 -20.67 7.38
C ILE A 135 14.31 -20.79 6.01
N TYR A 136 14.29 -21.98 5.39
CA TYR A 136 15.01 -22.26 4.16
C TYR A 136 14.64 -21.29 3.02
N ARG A 137 13.34 -21.06 2.79
CA ARG A 137 12.89 -20.12 1.73
C ARG A 137 13.25 -18.66 2.01
N ASN A 138 13.60 -18.32 3.25
CA ASN A 138 13.97 -16.97 3.66
C ASN A 138 15.48 -16.74 3.72
N ILE A 139 16.31 -17.79 3.70
CA ILE A 139 17.77 -17.64 3.59
C ILE A 139 18.17 -16.93 2.28
N PRO A 140 17.72 -17.36 1.07
CA PRO A 140 18.06 -16.65 -0.16
C PRO A 140 17.51 -15.22 -0.17
N PHE A 141 16.36 -15.01 0.47
CA PHE A 141 15.76 -13.68 0.60
C PHE A 141 16.62 -12.73 1.44
N LEU A 142 17.09 -13.21 2.59
CA LEU A 142 17.94 -12.45 3.49
C LEU A 142 19.26 -12.09 2.82
N ILE A 143 19.87 -13.03 2.09
CA ILE A 143 21.09 -12.76 1.32
C ILE A 143 20.84 -11.68 0.27
N MET A 144 19.74 -11.79 -0.50
CA MET A 144 19.36 -10.78 -1.49
C MET A 144 19.16 -9.40 -0.85
N GLY A 145 18.51 -9.35 0.31
CA GLY A 145 18.32 -8.15 1.11
C GLY A 145 19.65 -7.51 1.53
N ILE A 146 20.56 -8.30 2.12
CA ILE A 146 21.88 -7.85 2.56
C ILE A 146 22.68 -7.27 1.39
N LEU A 147 22.71 -7.95 0.24
CA LEU A 147 23.40 -7.45 -0.95
C LEU A 147 22.85 -6.09 -1.39
N LEU A 148 21.53 -5.94 -1.44
CA LEU A 148 20.87 -4.70 -1.84
C LEU A 148 21.04 -3.57 -0.82
N ILE A 149 21.11 -3.87 0.47
CA ILE A 149 21.47 -2.90 1.51
C ILE A 149 22.90 -2.39 1.25
N ILE A 150 23.87 -3.29 1.08
CA ILE A 150 25.27 -2.94 0.86
C ILE A 150 25.43 -2.09 -0.40
N TRP A 151 24.84 -2.50 -1.52
CA TRP A 151 24.97 -1.77 -2.78
C TRP A 151 24.27 -0.41 -2.74
N SER A 152 23.08 -0.33 -2.13
CA SER A 152 22.37 0.95 -1.96
C SER A 152 23.14 1.89 -1.02
N TYR A 153 23.77 1.37 0.03
CA TYR A 153 24.61 2.15 0.94
C TYR A 153 25.84 2.73 0.22
N LYS A 154 26.51 1.94 -0.64
CA LYS A 154 27.62 2.42 -1.47
C LYS A 154 27.22 3.54 -2.44
N LYS A 155 25.91 3.70 -2.72
CA LYS A 155 25.35 4.75 -3.57
C LYS A 155 24.51 5.77 -2.78
N LYS A 156 24.65 5.84 -1.45
CA LYS A 156 23.83 6.69 -0.56
C LYS A 156 23.86 8.18 -0.88
N ASP A 157 24.91 8.65 -1.55
CA ASP A 157 25.07 10.06 -1.90
C ASP A 157 24.14 10.46 -3.08
N MET A 158 23.64 9.48 -3.83
CA MET A 158 22.58 9.70 -4.83
C MET A 158 21.23 9.86 -4.13
N ALA A 159 20.49 10.93 -4.47
CA ALA A 159 19.21 11.26 -3.84
C ALA A 159 18.18 10.11 -3.87
N CYS A 160 18.17 9.31 -4.95
CA CYS A 160 17.29 8.15 -5.11
C CYS A 160 17.60 6.98 -4.17
N PHE A 161 18.82 6.90 -3.60
CA PHE A 161 19.24 5.82 -2.69
C PHE A 161 19.48 6.27 -1.26
N LYS A 162 19.53 7.58 -0.99
CA LYS A 162 19.84 8.19 0.31
C LYS A 162 19.18 7.50 1.51
N HIS A 163 17.87 7.21 1.38
CA HIS A 163 17.08 6.56 2.43
C HIS A 163 16.83 5.08 2.17
N MET A 164 17.10 4.56 0.97
CA MET A 164 16.66 3.21 0.59
C MET A 164 17.41 2.13 1.39
N TRP A 165 18.72 2.27 1.59
CA TRP A 165 19.50 1.26 2.30
C TRP A 165 19.04 1.07 3.75
N ILE A 166 18.75 2.16 4.47
CA ILE A 166 18.33 2.09 5.88
C ILE A 166 16.91 1.57 6.00
N LEU A 167 16.02 1.91 5.07
CA LEU A 167 14.65 1.40 5.08
C LEU A 167 14.60 -0.10 4.74
N ILE A 168 15.41 -0.55 3.78
CA ILE A 168 15.56 -1.99 3.50
C ILE A 168 16.15 -2.69 4.73
N PHE A 169 17.20 -2.13 5.34
CA PHE A 169 17.79 -2.67 6.57
C PHE A 169 16.75 -2.81 7.68
N LEU A 170 16.01 -1.74 8.00
CA LEU A 170 14.95 -1.77 9.02
C LEU A 170 13.88 -2.82 8.70
N SER A 171 13.49 -2.94 7.42
CA SER A 171 12.52 -3.96 7.01
C SER A 171 13.00 -5.38 7.33
N PHE A 172 14.28 -5.69 7.11
CA PHE A 172 14.86 -7.00 7.44
C PHE A 172 15.12 -7.15 8.94
N LEU A 173 15.53 -6.09 9.63
CA LEU A 173 15.74 -6.06 11.06
C LEU A 173 14.47 -6.47 11.82
N PHE A 174 13.31 -5.97 11.39
CA PHE A 174 12.02 -6.35 11.98
C PHE A 174 11.49 -7.69 11.46
N TYR A 175 11.82 -8.07 10.22
CA TYR A 175 11.35 -9.32 9.61
C TYR A 175 12.03 -10.57 10.19
N VAL A 176 13.35 -10.56 10.38
CA VAL A 176 14.11 -11.74 10.81
C VAL A 176 13.62 -12.30 12.16
N PRO A 177 13.43 -11.48 13.22
CA PRO A 177 12.89 -11.96 14.49
C PRO A 177 11.50 -12.58 14.34
N VAL A 178 10.65 -12.01 13.48
CA VAL A 178 9.30 -12.53 13.22
C VAL A 178 9.36 -13.93 12.62
N VAL A 179 10.23 -14.15 11.63
CA VAL A 179 10.37 -15.47 10.99
C VAL A 179 10.87 -16.53 11.99
N LEU A 180 11.83 -16.16 12.84
CA LEU A 180 12.48 -17.10 13.75
C LEU A 180 11.66 -17.38 15.01
N PHE A 181 10.97 -16.38 15.56
CA PHE A 181 10.47 -16.44 16.93
C PHE A 181 8.98 -16.16 17.10
N SER A 182 8.25 -15.74 16.06
CA SER A 182 6.81 -15.43 16.22
C SER A 182 5.95 -16.64 16.62
N LYS A 183 6.39 -17.86 16.29
CA LYS A 183 5.69 -19.09 16.71
C LYS A 183 5.86 -19.39 18.19
N THR A 184 6.99 -19.02 18.79
CA THR A 184 7.27 -19.28 20.21
C THR A 184 6.86 -18.11 21.09
N ILE A 185 6.99 -16.87 20.58
CA ILE A 185 6.66 -15.64 21.28
C ILE A 185 5.70 -14.82 20.38
N PRO A 186 4.38 -14.99 20.52
CA PRO A 186 3.38 -14.33 19.67
C PRO A 186 3.53 -12.80 19.60
N ALA A 187 3.96 -12.17 20.70
CA ALA A 187 4.18 -10.72 20.78
C ALA A 187 5.21 -10.20 19.76
N ILE A 188 6.17 -11.03 19.33
CA ILE A 188 7.15 -10.66 18.28
C ILE A 188 6.46 -10.41 16.95
N GLY A 189 5.29 -11.01 16.70
CA GLY A 189 4.46 -10.74 15.53
C GLY A 189 4.13 -9.25 15.33
N ALA A 190 4.09 -8.46 16.40
CA ALA A 190 3.87 -7.01 16.32
C ALA A 190 4.93 -6.27 15.48
N LEU A 191 6.14 -6.82 15.34
CA LEU A 191 7.21 -6.26 14.49
C LEU A 191 6.86 -6.28 12.99
N MET A 192 5.81 -7.00 12.58
CA MET A 192 5.29 -6.91 11.21
C MET A 192 4.84 -5.48 10.87
N MET A 193 4.30 -4.72 11.82
CA MET A 193 3.81 -3.35 11.58
C MET A 193 4.95 -2.38 11.27
N PRO A 194 6.02 -2.25 12.11
CA PRO A 194 7.22 -1.50 11.77
C PRO A 194 7.87 -1.92 10.44
N LYS A 195 7.90 -3.22 10.11
CA LYS A 195 8.35 -3.71 8.80
C LYS A 195 7.50 -3.10 7.68
N THR A 196 6.17 -3.17 7.77
CA THR A 196 5.24 -2.61 6.77
C THR A 196 5.42 -1.11 6.62
N VAL A 197 5.66 -0.37 7.71
CA VAL A 197 6.01 1.05 7.66
C VAL A 197 7.31 1.28 6.89
N ALA A 198 8.35 0.46 7.08
CA ALA A 198 9.58 0.60 6.32
C ALA A 198 9.36 0.44 4.80
N TYR A 199 8.53 -0.53 4.38
CA TYR A 199 8.16 -0.70 2.97
C TYR A 199 7.31 0.44 2.42
N PHE A 200 6.34 0.93 3.21
CA PHE A 200 5.58 2.12 2.87
C PHE A 200 6.52 3.32 2.64
N LEU A 201 7.49 3.51 3.53
CA LEU A 201 8.46 4.60 3.42
C LEU A 201 9.38 4.44 2.20
N ILE A 202 9.77 3.22 1.80
CA ILE A 202 10.50 3.00 0.54
C ILE A 202 9.68 3.58 -0.62
N VAL A 203 8.39 3.22 -0.70
CA VAL A 203 7.52 3.71 -1.76
C VAL A 203 7.30 5.21 -1.67
N TRP A 204 7.05 5.75 -0.47
CA TRP A 204 6.82 7.17 -0.23
C TRP A 204 8.02 8.05 -0.58
N PHE A 205 9.24 7.65 -0.20
CA PHE A 205 10.44 8.41 -0.54
C PHE A 205 10.76 8.32 -2.03
N GLY A 206 10.52 7.17 -2.67
CA GLY A 206 10.62 7.08 -4.12
C GLY A 206 9.56 7.92 -4.83
N PHE A 207 8.33 7.96 -4.31
CA PHE A 207 7.29 8.86 -4.80
C PHE A 207 7.73 10.32 -4.74
N LYS A 208 8.22 10.79 -3.59
CA LYS A 208 8.74 12.16 -3.43
C LYS A 208 9.93 12.48 -4.32
N TYR A 209 10.76 11.48 -4.62
CA TYR A 209 11.89 11.64 -5.53
C TYR A 209 11.41 11.90 -6.98
N PHE A 210 10.37 11.22 -7.43
CA PHE A 210 9.83 11.38 -8.79
C PHE A 210 8.79 12.50 -8.91
N VAL A 211 8.07 12.79 -7.83
CA VAL A 211 6.99 13.78 -7.75
C VAL A 211 7.35 14.81 -6.68
N SER A 212 8.31 15.68 -6.97
CA SER A 212 8.84 16.67 -6.02
C SER A 212 8.02 17.97 -5.98
N ASP A 213 7.57 18.43 -7.14
CA ASP A 213 6.93 19.72 -7.30
C ASP A 213 5.42 19.59 -7.45
N PHE A 214 4.69 20.39 -6.67
CA PHE A 214 3.25 20.53 -6.84
C PHE A 214 2.97 21.55 -7.94
N GLY A 215 2.08 21.19 -8.86
CA GLY A 215 1.66 22.01 -9.98
C GLY A 215 0.38 21.46 -10.57
N VAL A 216 -0.17 22.14 -11.57
CA VAL A 216 -1.45 21.81 -12.21
C VAL A 216 -1.51 20.34 -12.66
N ASN A 217 -0.45 19.82 -13.27
CA ASN A 217 -0.40 18.43 -13.75
C ASN A 217 -0.53 17.40 -12.63
N ASN A 218 -0.17 17.75 -11.39
CA ASN A 218 -0.39 16.86 -10.25
C ASN A 218 -1.88 16.70 -9.93
N LEU A 219 -2.66 17.77 -10.03
CA LEU A 219 -4.12 17.71 -9.84
C LEU A 219 -4.75 16.77 -10.87
N PHE A 220 -4.33 16.89 -12.14
CA PHE A 220 -4.82 16.03 -13.20
C PHE A 220 -4.40 14.57 -13.01
N ALA A 221 -3.12 14.33 -12.77
CA ALA A 221 -2.61 12.97 -12.56
C ALA A 221 -3.24 12.31 -11.33
N ASN A 222 -3.45 13.04 -10.23
CA ASN A 222 -4.17 12.53 -9.06
C ASN A 222 -5.65 12.24 -9.36
N SER A 223 -6.30 13.03 -10.23
CA SER A 223 -7.67 12.71 -10.68
C SER A 223 -7.72 11.35 -11.40
N ILE A 224 -6.77 11.08 -12.30
CA ILE A 224 -6.65 9.80 -13.01
C ILE A 224 -6.35 8.66 -12.03
N THR A 225 -5.45 8.88 -11.05
CA THR A 225 -5.20 7.91 -9.99
C THR A 225 -6.48 7.57 -9.23
N LEU A 226 -7.26 8.58 -8.82
CA LEU A 226 -8.51 8.38 -8.08
C LEU A 226 -9.60 7.72 -8.93
N LEU A 227 -9.63 7.97 -10.24
CA LEU A 227 -10.48 7.23 -11.18
C LEU A 227 -10.18 5.74 -11.14
N ILE A 228 -8.89 5.37 -11.29
CA ILE A 228 -8.45 3.98 -11.26
C ILE A 228 -8.74 3.35 -9.88
N MET A 229 -8.46 4.05 -8.79
CA MET A 229 -8.76 3.56 -7.44
C MET A 229 -10.27 3.36 -7.22
N GLY A 230 -11.12 4.25 -7.75
CA GLY A 230 -12.57 4.10 -7.68
C GLY A 230 -13.08 2.88 -8.46
N LEU A 231 -12.49 2.60 -9.62
CA LEU A 231 -12.79 1.39 -10.41
C LEU A 231 -12.36 0.12 -9.66
N ILE A 232 -11.16 0.10 -9.09
CA ILE A 232 -10.68 -1.02 -8.25
C ILE A 232 -11.62 -1.24 -7.07
N GLY A 233 -12.03 -0.18 -6.38
CA GLY A 233 -12.98 -0.26 -5.25
C GLY A 233 -14.35 -0.83 -5.65
N GLY A 234 -14.84 -0.49 -6.85
CA GLY A 234 -16.09 -1.05 -7.39
C GLY A 234 -16.00 -2.54 -7.71
N VAL A 235 -14.88 -2.97 -8.31
CA VAL A 235 -14.61 -4.40 -8.55
C VAL A 235 -14.48 -5.14 -7.22
N PHE A 236 -13.73 -4.59 -6.26
CA PHE A 236 -13.56 -5.19 -4.94
C PHE A 236 -14.91 -5.42 -4.25
N TYR A 237 -15.77 -4.40 -4.16
CA TYR A 237 -17.12 -4.52 -3.61
C TYR A 237 -17.89 -5.69 -4.24
N ARG A 238 -17.93 -5.74 -5.58
CA ARG A 238 -18.71 -6.73 -6.32
C ARG A 238 -18.20 -8.15 -6.10
N GLU A 239 -16.90 -8.37 -6.23
CA GLU A 239 -16.33 -9.72 -6.08
C GLU A 239 -16.34 -10.18 -4.62
N PHE A 240 -16.12 -9.27 -3.67
CA PHE A 240 -16.11 -9.60 -2.24
C PHE A 240 -17.50 -10.01 -1.74
N THR A 241 -18.53 -9.22 -2.02
CA THR A 241 -19.91 -9.55 -1.61
C THR A 241 -20.41 -10.82 -2.29
N LYS A 242 -20.07 -11.02 -3.57
CA LYS A 242 -20.37 -12.26 -4.30
C LYS A 242 -19.70 -13.48 -3.67
N PHE A 243 -18.43 -13.38 -3.26
CA PHE A 243 -17.70 -14.48 -2.62
C PHE A 243 -18.37 -14.93 -1.32
N TYR A 244 -18.90 -13.99 -0.53
CA TYR A 244 -19.62 -14.28 0.71
C TYR A 244 -21.14 -14.49 0.54
N ALA A 245 -21.65 -14.50 -0.71
CA ALA A 245 -23.08 -14.54 -1.01
C ALA A 245 -23.92 -13.49 -0.24
N PHE A 246 -23.34 -12.31 0.01
CA PHE A 246 -23.95 -11.25 0.79
C PHE A 246 -24.77 -10.30 -0.10
N THR A 247 -26.03 -10.06 0.24
CA THR A 247 -26.99 -9.33 -0.61
C THR A 247 -27.50 -8.00 -0.01
N ASP A 248 -27.30 -7.77 1.29
CA ASP A 248 -27.73 -6.53 1.94
C ASP A 248 -26.86 -5.33 1.52
N ALA A 249 -27.37 -4.12 1.73
CA ALA A 249 -26.61 -2.90 1.46
C ALA A 249 -25.42 -2.76 2.42
N THR A 250 -24.25 -2.43 1.89
CA THR A 250 -23.01 -2.26 2.68
C THR A 250 -22.34 -0.93 2.40
N HIS A 251 -21.44 -0.52 3.28
CA HIS A 251 -20.52 0.58 3.04
C HIS A 251 -19.57 0.32 1.87
N LEU A 252 -19.26 -0.95 1.54
CA LEU A 252 -18.47 -1.28 0.35
C LEU A 252 -19.15 -0.78 -0.94
N GLY A 253 -20.48 -0.91 -1.03
CA GLY A 253 -21.25 -0.45 -2.18
C GLY A 253 -21.16 1.07 -2.43
N LYS A 254 -20.79 1.84 -1.41
CA LYS A 254 -20.64 3.31 -1.49
C LYS A 254 -19.26 3.74 -2.00
N ILE A 255 -18.24 2.90 -1.88
CA ILE A 255 -16.83 3.25 -2.15
C ILE A 255 -16.63 3.72 -3.59
N HIS A 256 -17.21 2.99 -4.55
CA HIS A 256 -17.04 3.29 -5.97
C HIS A 256 -17.47 4.73 -6.29
N VAL A 257 -18.70 5.10 -5.92
CA VAL A 257 -19.27 6.42 -6.19
C VAL A 257 -18.55 7.51 -5.40
N HIS A 258 -18.22 7.28 -4.12
CA HIS A 258 -17.52 8.30 -3.32
C HIS A 258 -16.11 8.58 -3.88
N THR A 259 -15.37 7.54 -4.29
CA THR A 259 -14.03 7.71 -4.85
C THR A 259 -14.08 8.36 -6.24
N LEU A 260 -15.09 8.04 -7.07
CA LEU A 260 -15.26 8.68 -8.37
C LEU A 260 -15.73 10.13 -8.28
N VAL A 261 -16.70 10.43 -7.43
CA VAL A 261 -17.25 11.79 -7.33
C VAL A 261 -16.34 12.68 -6.48
N LEU A 262 -16.14 12.30 -5.21
CA LEU A 262 -15.34 13.10 -4.27
C LEU A 262 -13.84 12.93 -4.47
N GLY A 263 -13.39 12.02 -5.34
CA GLY A 263 -11.97 11.87 -5.68
C GLY A 263 -11.68 12.34 -7.10
N PHE A 264 -12.13 11.57 -8.10
CA PHE A 264 -11.86 11.87 -9.51
C PHE A 264 -12.52 13.18 -9.96
N ALA A 265 -13.84 13.31 -9.86
CA ALA A 265 -14.57 14.45 -10.42
C ALA A 265 -14.19 15.76 -9.74
N VAL A 266 -14.12 15.79 -8.41
CA VAL A 266 -13.67 17.00 -7.67
C VAL A 266 -12.21 17.35 -8.01
N SER A 267 -11.28 16.39 -8.05
CA SER A 267 -9.89 16.69 -8.41
C SER A 267 -9.74 17.17 -9.86
N LEU A 268 -10.51 16.58 -10.78
CA LEU A 268 -10.55 17.00 -12.18
C LEU A 268 -11.13 18.42 -12.30
N LEU A 269 -12.20 18.73 -11.56
CA LEU A 269 -12.77 20.08 -11.51
C LEU A 269 -11.74 21.10 -11.01
N VAL A 270 -11.01 20.80 -9.93
CA VAL A 270 -9.97 21.70 -9.42
C VAL A 270 -8.83 21.88 -10.42
N TYR A 271 -8.43 20.81 -11.12
CA TYR A 271 -7.51 20.94 -12.25
C TYR A 271 -8.04 21.89 -13.32
N LEU A 272 -9.28 21.69 -13.79
CA LEU A 272 -9.89 22.52 -14.85
C LEU A 272 -10.02 23.99 -14.46
N LEU A 273 -10.31 24.28 -13.18
CA LEU A 273 -10.36 25.64 -12.66
C LEU A 273 -8.95 26.25 -12.58
N ALA A 274 -7.96 25.49 -12.12
CA ALA A 274 -6.62 25.97 -11.82
C ALA A 274 -5.65 25.94 -13.01
N LYS A 275 -5.99 25.28 -14.14
CA LYS A 275 -5.04 24.99 -15.22
C LYS A 275 -4.39 26.21 -15.86
N ASP A 276 -5.12 27.33 -15.91
CA ASP A 276 -4.67 28.59 -16.50
C ASP A 276 -4.29 29.62 -15.42
N MET A 277 -4.25 29.23 -14.14
CA MET A 277 -3.89 30.13 -13.03
C MET A 277 -2.39 30.12 -12.77
N ASN A 278 -1.85 31.28 -12.39
CA ASN A 278 -0.50 31.38 -11.83
C ASN A 278 -0.50 30.96 -10.35
N ASP A 279 0.66 30.60 -9.80
CA ASP A 279 0.86 30.28 -8.36
C ASP A 279 0.01 29.13 -7.78
N VAL A 280 -0.33 28.12 -8.58
CA VAL A 280 -1.10 26.93 -8.17
C VAL A 280 -0.48 26.16 -6.99
N LYS A 281 0.82 26.35 -6.71
CA LYS A 281 1.51 25.82 -5.51
C LYS A 281 0.78 26.15 -4.21
N VAL A 282 0.07 27.26 -4.17
CA VAL A 282 -0.74 27.70 -3.03
C VAL A 282 -1.89 26.72 -2.71
N LEU A 283 -2.36 25.94 -3.69
CA LEU A 283 -3.39 24.92 -3.49
C LEU A 283 -2.85 23.61 -2.90
N LYS A 284 -1.52 23.42 -2.81
CA LYS A 284 -0.91 22.16 -2.37
C LYS A 284 -1.44 21.71 -1.02
N LYS A 285 -1.35 22.57 0.00
CA LYS A 285 -1.71 22.22 1.37
C LYS A 285 -3.21 21.90 1.55
N PRO A 286 -4.16 22.73 1.08
CA PRO A 286 -5.58 22.37 1.16
C PRO A 286 -5.89 21.08 0.38
N TYR A 287 -5.27 20.89 -0.78
CA TYR A 287 -5.47 19.68 -1.60
C TYR A 287 -4.96 18.41 -0.89
N GLU A 288 -3.79 18.46 -0.23
CA GLU A 288 -3.27 17.35 0.58
C GLU A 288 -4.18 16.99 1.77
N ILE A 289 -4.76 18.00 2.44
CA ILE A 289 -5.73 17.77 3.53
C ILE A 289 -7.00 17.12 2.99
N TYR A 290 -7.53 17.64 1.88
CA TYR A 290 -8.68 17.07 1.19
C TYR A 290 -8.45 15.59 0.81
N LEU A 291 -7.32 15.27 0.17
CA LEU A 291 -6.99 13.89 -0.19
C LEU A 291 -6.82 12.98 1.03
N THR A 292 -6.24 13.51 2.11
CA THR A 292 -6.11 12.76 3.37
C THR A 292 -7.48 12.44 3.97
N GLY A 293 -8.39 13.42 3.99
CA GLY A 293 -9.77 13.21 4.44
C GLY A 293 -10.52 12.20 3.56
N LEU A 294 -10.33 12.27 2.24
CA LEU A 294 -10.93 11.34 1.29
C LEU A 294 -10.43 9.91 1.51
N VAL A 295 -9.11 9.71 1.56
CA VAL A 295 -8.50 8.40 1.80
C VAL A 295 -9.00 7.85 3.12
N PHE A 296 -9.00 8.64 4.19
CA PHE A 296 -9.46 8.18 5.49
C PHE A 296 -10.95 7.79 5.47
N THR A 297 -11.80 8.56 4.79
CA THR A 297 -13.23 8.26 4.61
C THR A 297 -13.43 6.94 3.86
N VAL A 298 -12.73 6.75 2.74
CA VAL A 298 -12.83 5.53 1.93
C VAL A 298 -12.32 4.30 2.70
N VAL A 299 -11.20 4.42 3.41
CA VAL A 299 -10.66 3.31 4.23
C VAL A 299 -11.65 2.92 5.33
N ASN A 300 -12.28 3.89 6.00
CA ASN A 300 -13.33 3.60 6.97
C ASN A 300 -14.49 2.84 6.30
N MET A 301 -14.96 3.27 5.12
CA MET A 301 -15.99 2.53 4.38
C MET A 301 -15.57 1.10 4.03
N VAL A 302 -14.29 0.87 3.68
CA VAL A 302 -13.76 -0.47 3.43
C VAL A 302 -13.81 -1.34 4.68
N VAL A 303 -13.27 -0.85 5.80
CA VAL A 303 -13.22 -1.62 7.06
C VAL A 303 -14.63 -1.91 7.58
N ILE A 304 -15.51 -0.91 7.59
CA ILE A 304 -16.90 -1.06 8.01
C ILE A 304 -17.62 -2.04 7.09
N GLY A 305 -17.45 -1.88 5.78
CA GLY A 305 -18.13 -2.72 4.82
C GLY A 305 -17.63 -4.17 4.81
N ILE A 306 -16.34 -4.42 5.08
CA ILE A 306 -15.84 -5.78 5.32
C ILE A 306 -16.52 -6.35 6.57
N TYR A 307 -16.55 -5.61 7.68
CA TYR A 307 -17.20 -6.05 8.91
C TYR A 307 -18.68 -6.40 8.73
N GLU A 308 -19.43 -5.58 8.00
CA GLU A 308 -20.85 -5.83 7.68
C GLU A 308 -21.05 -7.18 6.98
N VAL A 309 -20.12 -7.58 6.11
CA VAL A 309 -20.18 -8.83 5.36
C VAL A 309 -19.73 -10.03 6.21
N VAL A 310 -18.66 -9.89 6.98
CA VAL A 310 -17.97 -11.05 7.60
C VAL A 310 -18.28 -11.26 9.08
N SER A 311 -18.99 -10.34 9.72
CA SER A 311 -19.32 -10.42 11.16
C SER A 311 -20.34 -11.51 11.52
N GLU A 312 -21.03 -12.08 10.52
CA GLU A 312 -22.10 -13.08 10.72
C GLU A 312 -23.20 -12.62 11.71
N ARG A 313 -23.46 -11.30 11.77
CA ARG A 313 -24.40 -10.67 12.74
C ARG A 313 -23.98 -10.82 14.21
N THR A 314 -22.70 -11.07 14.47
CA THR A 314 -22.13 -11.09 15.81
C THR A 314 -21.37 -9.80 16.11
N ASP A 315 -21.41 -9.35 17.37
CA ASP A 315 -20.69 -8.16 17.81
C ASP A 315 -19.20 -8.48 18.07
N VAL A 316 -18.42 -8.59 16.99
CA VAL A 316 -16.97 -8.90 17.06
C VAL A 316 -16.14 -7.68 17.49
N ILE A 317 -16.67 -6.47 17.33
CA ILE A 317 -16.00 -5.19 17.59
C ILE A 317 -16.93 -4.16 18.22
N VAL A 318 -16.34 -3.16 18.89
CA VAL A 318 -17.09 -2.05 19.51
C VAL A 318 -17.49 -1.02 18.45
N ARG A 319 -18.78 -0.93 18.12
CA ARG A 319 -19.33 -0.05 17.08
C ARG A 319 -19.01 1.44 17.28
N VAL A 320 -18.99 1.90 18.53
CA VAL A 320 -18.65 3.29 18.90
C VAL A 320 -17.25 3.70 18.41
N ALA A 321 -16.29 2.77 18.42
CA ALA A 321 -14.92 3.07 17.98
C ALA A 321 -14.84 3.31 16.46
N ILE A 322 -15.70 2.66 15.69
CA ILE A 322 -15.81 2.82 14.23
C ILE A 322 -16.52 4.14 13.88
N ASP A 323 -17.61 4.46 14.57
CA ASP A 323 -18.39 5.66 14.30
C ASP A 323 -17.53 6.91 14.56
N GLY A 324 -16.71 6.89 15.63
CA GLY A 324 -15.76 7.95 15.95
C GLY A 324 -14.69 8.15 14.86
N THR A 325 -14.13 7.07 14.29
CA THR A 325 -13.14 7.20 13.21
C THR A 325 -13.78 7.72 11.93
N SER A 326 -15.01 7.32 11.60
CA SER A 326 -15.74 7.87 10.46
C SER A 326 -15.93 9.39 10.59
N GLY A 327 -16.29 9.90 11.77
CA GLY A 327 -16.48 11.34 12.02
C GLY A 327 -15.23 12.18 11.75
N ILE A 328 -14.05 11.68 12.15
CA ILE A 328 -12.76 12.36 11.89
C ILE A 328 -12.51 12.51 10.38
N GLY A 329 -12.83 11.48 9.58
CA GLY A 329 -12.70 11.53 8.12
C GLY A 329 -13.55 12.62 7.50
N HIS A 330 -14.80 12.74 7.93
CA HIS A 330 -15.71 13.77 7.45
C HIS A 330 -15.22 15.18 7.79
N ILE A 331 -14.73 15.40 9.00
CA ILE A 331 -14.19 16.71 9.43
C ILE A 331 -12.99 17.11 8.56
N ILE A 332 -12.01 16.22 8.40
CA ILE A 332 -10.81 16.50 7.60
C ILE A 332 -11.20 16.76 6.13
N LEU A 333 -12.10 15.94 5.59
CA LEU A 333 -12.57 16.09 4.22
C LEU A 333 -13.31 17.42 4.00
N ALA A 334 -14.21 17.79 4.91
CA ALA A 334 -14.96 19.04 4.85
C ALA A 334 -14.02 20.26 4.92
N VAL A 335 -13.10 20.28 5.89
CA VAL A 335 -12.10 21.35 6.03
C VAL A 335 -11.24 21.44 4.76
N GLY A 336 -10.76 20.30 4.25
CA GLY A 336 -9.94 20.24 3.04
C GLY A 336 -10.65 20.79 1.80
N ILE A 337 -11.88 20.35 1.54
CA ILE A 337 -12.67 20.77 0.37
C ILE A 337 -12.98 22.26 0.43
N VAL A 338 -13.52 22.74 1.56
CA VAL A 338 -13.89 24.16 1.71
C VAL A 338 -12.66 25.05 1.56
N TRP A 339 -11.56 24.70 2.24
CA TRP A 339 -10.33 25.47 2.14
C TRP A 339 -9.76 25.48 0.73
N MET A 340 -9.79 24.34 0.02
CA MET A 340 -9.34 24.22 -1.37
C MET A 340 -10.12 25.15 -2.31
N PHE A 341 -11.46 25.13 -2.26
CA PHE A 341 -12.28 25.95 -3.17
C PHE A 341 -12.20 27.45 -2.84
N VAL A 342 -12.20 27.82 -1.56
CA VAL A 342 -11.99 29.23 -1.15
C VAL A 342 -10.63 29.73 -1.64
N ARG A 343 -9.59 28.89 -1.57
CA ARG A 343 -8.25 29.27 -2.03
C ARG A 343 -8.17 29.38 -3.54
N ALA A 344 -8.81 28.47 -4.28
CA ALA A 344 -8.91 28.53 -5.74
C ALA A 344 -9.67 29.78 -6.22
N TYR A 345 -10.77 30.15 -5.55
CA TYR A 345 -11.53 31.37 -5.83
C TYR A 345 -10.67 32.63 -5.68
N ASN A 346 -9.98 32.76 -4.54
CA ASN A 346 -9.10 33.90 -4.28
C ASN A 346 -7.94 34.00 -5.27
N LEU A 347 -7.42 32.85 -5.72
CA LEU A 347 -6.36 32.81 -6.73
C LEU A 347 -6.87 33.33 -8.08
N ARG A 348 -8.07 32.92 -8.50
CA ARG A 348 -8.69 33.38 -9.75
C ARG A 348 -8.93 34.89 -9.76
N LEU A 349 -9.41 35.46 -8.65
CA LEU A 349 -9.61 36.91 -8.55
C LEU A 349 -8.31 37.70 -8.69
N LYS A 350 -7.19 37.15 -8.22
CA LYS A 350 -5.88 37.77 -8.37
C LYS A 350 -5.31 37.64 -9.78
N SER A 351 -5.59 36.56 -10.50
CA SER A 351 -5.15 36.39 -11.89
C SER A 351 -5.92 37.25 -12.90
N ASN A 352 -7.09 37.77 -12.52
CA ASN A 352 -7.90 38.67 -13.36
C ASN A 352 -7.61 40.17 -13.09
N LYS A 353 -6.75 40.48 -12.13
CA LYS A 353 -6.21 41.82 -11.88
C LYS A 353 -4.81 41.89 -12.46
#